data_AF-A0A6J8EDX9-F1
#
_entry.id   AF-A0A6J8EDX9-F1
#
_cell.length_a   1.000
_cell.length_b   1.000
_cell.length_c   1.000
_cell.angle_alpha   90.00
_cell.angle_beta   90.00
_cell.angle_gamma   90.00
#
_symmetry.space_group_name_H-M   'P 1'
#
loop_
_entity.id
_entity.type
_entity.pdbx_description
1 polymer ?
#
loop_
_entity_poly.entity_id
_entity_poly.type
_entity_poly.pdbx_seq_one_letter_code
_entity_poly.pdbx_strand_id
1 'polypeptide(L)'
;MSLNITYKQESGQDIGTLKSLQDRLSRKNIGDNVNDHYEANKDFFISVTDMYIVECFLEFFGMGDKYSMPTKHVPPTFNTNDEMKEWYFSTVEIIVKQHVFLQTITTGAKQQMLEVDGQCFRLVLENGKTITLMKKTISKSKKGDKISNYGNQILQLGLLFKDLIDMIHMPERVRGIRLLKLAMMYFKVYNNLSKYALEILRLLVHQLCTLSEKGSNEEFYSMFVNTGGKFDTHIPADRRMEYLVKEVKQHVKHMYSNKTEENISNRIYLNSRNFRKF
;
A
#
# COMPACT_ATOMS: atom_id res chain seq x y z
N MET A 1 8.85 -1.08 -3.66
CA MET A 1 7.87 -2.19 -3.52
C MET A 1 6.78 -2.08 -4.57
N SER A 2 5.95 -1.03 -4.53
CA SER A 2 4.75 -0.94 -5.35
C SER A 2 5.01 -0.79 -6.85
N LEU A 3 6.09 -0.07 -7.19
CA LEU A 3 6.58 0.07 -8.56
C LEU A 3 6.95 -1.31 -9.14
N ASN A 4 7.81 -2.10 -8.46
CA ASN A 4 8.27 -3.41 -8.95
C ASN A 4 7.14 -4.44 -9.22
N ILE A 5 5.98 -4.25 -8.58
CA ILE A 5 4.82 -5.13 -8.75
C ILE A 5 4.03 -4.75 -10.01
N THR A 6 3.90 -3.45 -10.29
CA THR A 6 2.96 -2.92 -11.29
C THR A 6 3.66 -2.31 -12.50
N TYR A 7 4.99 -2.14 -12.47
CA TYR A 7 5.79 -1.53 -13.51
C TYR A 7 6.52 -2.59 -14.35
N LYS A 8 6.37 -2.50 -15.67
CA LYS A 8 7.09 -3.30 -16.65
C LYS A 8 7.53 -2.40 -17.80
N GLN A 9 8.79 -2.46 -18.21
CA GLN A 9 9.31 -1.62 -19.30
C GLN A 9 8.61 -1.87 -20.64
N GLU A 10 8.24 -3.13 -20.89
CA GLU A 10 7.58 -3.55 -22.13
C GLU A 10 6.16 -2.99 -22.28
N SER A 11 5.53 -2.51 -21.19
CA SER A 11 4.13 -2.06 -21.20
C SER A 11 3.96 -0.59 -21.60
N GLY A 12 4.96 0.04 -22.21
CA GLY A 12 4.89 1.47 -22.59
C GLY A 12 3.76 1.79 -23.58
N GLN A 13 3.38 0.83 -24.43
CA GLN A 13 2.27 0.98 -25.38
C GLN A 13 0.90 0.68 -24.75
N ASP A 14 0.86 0.04 -23.59
CA ASP A 14 -0.37 -0.30 -22.88
C ASP A 14 -0.87 0.89 -22.07
N ILE A 15 -1.85 1.61 -22.62
CA ILE A 15 -2.45 2.80 -22.00
C ILE A 15 -2.98 2.46 -20.61
N GLY A 16 -2.60 3.28 -19.63
CA GLY A 16 -3.03 3.11 -18.24
C GLY A 16 -2.06 2.28 -17.39
N THR A 17 -0.99 1.73 -17.96
CA THR A 17 0.08 1.13 -17.15
C THR A 17 1.03 2.19 -16.60
N LEU A 18 1.73 1.89 -15.50
CA LEU A 18 2.73 2.80 -14.92
C LEU A 18 3.78 3.27 -15.93
N LYS A 19 4.23 2.39 -16.84
CA LYS A 19 5.22 2.77 -17.85
C LYS A 19 4.64 3.76 -18.87
N SER A 20 3.43 3.51 -19.35
CA SER A 20 2.74 4.45 -20.25
C SER A 20 2.53 5.82 -19.60
N LEU A 21 2.22 5.86 -18.29
CA LEU A 21 2.05 7.09 -17.52
C LEU A 21 3.38 7.81 -17.29
N GLN A 22 4.46 7.08 -17.05
CA GLN A 22 5.80 7.67 -16.94
C GLN A 22 6.16 8.41 -18.23
N ASP A 23 5.96 7.78 -19.38
CA ASP A 23 6.32 8.34 -20.69
C ASP A 23 5.45 9.56 -21.01
N ARG A 24 4.14 9.50 -20.74
CA ARG A 24 3.22 10.64 -20.89
C ARG A 24 3.56 11.81 -19.97
N LEU A 25 3.96 11.54 -18.73
CA LEU A 25 4.36 12.56 -17.76
C LEU A 25 5.82 13.01 -17.93
N SER A 26 6.54 12.48 -18.92
CA SER A 26 7.93 12.82 -19.22
C SER A 26 8.89 12.70 -18.03
N ARG A 27 8.64 11.76 -17.10
CA ARG A 27 9.47 11.56 -15.92
C ARG A 27 10.65 10.62 -16.22
N LYS A 28 11.81 11.21 -16.53
CA LYS A 28 13.00 10.47 -16.99
C LYS A 28 13.85 9.82 -15.88
N ASN A 29 13.73 10.30 -14.64
CA ASN A 29 14.54 9.81 -13.50
C ASN A 29 13.92 8.59 -12.79
N ILE A 30 12.87 8.00 -13.37
CA ILE A 30 12.22 6.78 -12.86
C ILE A 30 12.82 5.61 -13.62
N GLY A 31 13.33 4.63 -12.88
CA GLY A 31 13.96 3.45 -13.44
C GLY A 31 13.59 2.19 -12.66
N ASP A 32 13.79 1.04 -13.29
CA ASP A 32 13.46 -0.28 -12.78
C ASP A 32 14.17 -0.59 -11.46
N ASN A 33 15.38 -0.07 -11.28
CA ASN A 33 16.09 -0.18 -10.03
C ASN A 33 15.59 0.88 -9.04
N VAL A 34 14.64 0.47 -8.20
CA VAL A 34 14.04 1.32 -7.16
C VAL A 34 15.08 1.85 -6.16
N ASN A 35 16.24 1.18 -6.00
CA ASN A 35 17.27 1.59 -5.05
C ASN A 35 18.05 2.84 -5.53
N ASP A 36 18.25 2.99 -6.84
CA ASP A 36 19.08 4.08 -7.39
C ASP A 36 18.36 5.43 -7.34
N HIS A 37 17.03 5.41 -7.49
CA HIS A 37 16.18 6.59 -7.55
C HIS A 37 14.95 6.47 -6.66
N TYR A 38 15.14 6.04 -5.40
CA TYR A 38 14.05 5.74 -4.48
C TYR A 38 13.03 6.89 -4.34
N GLU A 39 13.49 8.12 -4.06
CA GLU A 39 12.58 9.26 -3.85
C GLU A 39 11.82 9.62 -5.14
N ALA A 40 12.47 9.60 -6.31
CA ALA A 40 11.79 9.87 -7.58
C ALA A 40 10.72 8.80 -7.91
N ASN A 41 11.03 7.52 -7.62
CA ASN A 41 10.09 6.42 -7.79
C ASN A 41 8.92 6.50 -6.79
N LYS A 42 9.19 6.87 -5.55
CA LYS A 42 8.18 7.11 -4.51
C LYS A 42 7.24 8.23 -4.93
N ASP A 43 7.77 9.39 -5.28
CA ASP A 43 6.98 10.56 -5.68
C ASP A 43 6.13 10.27 -6.92
N PHE A 44 6.65 9.49 -7.86
CA PHE A 44 5.88 9.04 -9.02
C PHE A 44 4.71 8.14 -8.65
N PHE A 45 4.96 7.12 -7.84
CA PHE A 45 3.91 6.19 -7.45
C PHE A 45 2.80 6.86 -6.64
N ILE A 46 3.14 7.82 -5.77
CA ILE A 46 2.16 8.65 -5.05
C ILE A 46 1.36 9.50 -6.04
N SER A 47 2.02 10.17 -6.98
CA SER A 47 1.35 11.01 -7.99
C SER A 47 0.37 10.21 -8.84
N VAL A 48 0.75 9.00 -9.26
CA VAL A 48 -0.15 8.12 -10.02
C VAL A 48 -1.32 7.66 -9.15
N THR A 49 -1.07 7.29 -7.89
CA THR A 49 -2.15 6.93 -6.96
C THR A 49 -3.17 8.06 -6.83
N ASP A 50 -2.72 9.30 -6.67
CA ASP A 50 -3.60 10.47 -6.58
C ASP A 50 -4.41 10.71 -7.84
N MET A 51 -3.81 10.48 -9.02
CA MET A 51 -4.53 10.52 -10.29
C MET A 51 -5.66 9.48 -10.32
N TYR A 52 -5.39 8.23 -9.92
CA TYR A 52 -6.42 7.18 -9.89
C TYR A 52 -7.52 7.48 -8.86
N ILE A 53 -7.19 8.08 -7.72
CA ILE A 53 -8.18 8.50 -6.72
C ILE A 53 -9.12 9.54 -7.35
N VAL A 54 -8.57 10.58 -7.98
CA VAL A 54 -9.37 11.62 -8.64
C VAL A 54 -10.26 11.00 -9.71
N GLU A 55 -9.75 10.09 -10.53
CA GLU A 55 -10.53 9.40 -11.56
C GLU A 55 -11.72 8.61 -10.96
N CYS A 56 -11.51 7.91 -9.84
CA CYS A 56 -12.59 7.20 -9.14
C CYS A 56 -13.70 8.16 -8.68
N PHE A 57 -13.32 9.34 -8.17
CA PHE A 57 -14.30 10.35 -7.76
C PHE A 57 -15.03 10.95 -8.95
N LEU A 58 -14.33 11.21 -10.06
CA LEU A 58 -14.95 11.70 -11.30
C LEU A 58 -15.97 10.70 -11.85
N GLU A 59 -15.61 9.42 -11.91
CA GLU A 59 -16.52 8.36 -12.33
C GLU A 59 -17.75 8.25 -11.40
N PHE A 60 -17.51 8.27 -10.08
CA PHE A 60 -18.55 8.17 -9.07
C PHE A 60 -19.56 9.32 -9.19
N PHE A 61 -19.08 10.57 -9.32
CA PHE A 61 -19.96 11.73 -9.47
C PHE A 61 -20.45 11.97 -10.90
N GLY A 62 -20.03 11.15 -11.87
CA GLY A 62 -20.36 11.34 -13.28
C GLY A 62 -19.83 12.66 -13.86
N MET A 63 -18.66 13.08 -13.39
CA MET A 63 -17.95 14.28 -13.83
C MET A 63 -16.95 13.93 -14.94
N GLY A 64 -16.90 14.73 -16.00
CA GLY A 64 -15.94 14.55 -17.10
C GLY A 64 -14.57 15.20 -16.84
N ASP A 65 -14.54 16.21 -15.97
CA ASP A 65 -13.33 16.88 -15.51
C ASP A 65 -13.55 17.42 -14.09
N LYS A 66 -12.47 17.75 -13.38
CA LYS A 66 -12.50 18.29 -12.00
C LYS A 66 -13.28 19.60 -11.85
N TYR A 67 -13.51 20.31 -12.94
CA TYR A 67 -14.30 21.55 -12.97
C TYR A 67 -15.76 21.35 -13.40
N SER A 68 -16.13 20.14 -13.84
CA SER A 68 -17.50 19.84 -14.26
C SER A 68 -18.44 19.68 -13.07
N MET A 69 -19.74 19.90 -13.28
CA MET A 69 -20.75 19.69 -12.23
C MET A 69 -21.04 18.18 -12.09
N PRO A 70 -21.26 17.69 -10.85
CA PRO A 70 -21.64 16.29 -10.63
C PRO A 70 -22.99 16.00 -11.28
N THR A 71 -23.06 14.91 -12.03
CA THR A 71 -24.30 14.43 -12.68
C THR A 71 -24.91 13.24 -11.93
N LYS A 72 -24.10 12.50 -11.16
CA LYS A 72 -24.48 11.37 -10.32
C LYS A 72 -24.11 11.66 -8.86
N HIS A 73 -24.84 11.04 -7.93
CA HIS A 73 -24.57 11.12 -6.48
C HIS A 73 -24.35 12.56 -5.98
N VAL A 74 -25.16 13.51 -6.47
CA VAL A 74 -25.04 14.93 -6.14
C VAL A 74 -25.23 15.12 -4.62
N PRO A 75 -24.33 15.87 -3.94
CA PRO A 75 -24.45 16.13 -2.52
C PRO A 75 -25.78 16.83 -2.20
N PRO A 76 -26.52 16.35 -1.18
CA PRO A 76 -27.71 17.04 -0.72
C PRO A 76 -27.34 18.34 -0.02
N THR A 77 -28.31 19.23 0.17
CA THR A 77 -28.13 20.41 1.02
C THR A 77 -27.97 19.96 2.46
N PHE A 78 -26.88 20.35 3.11
CA PHE A 78 -26.61 20.03 4.51
C PHE A 78 -27.07 21.18 5.42
N ASN A 79 -27.74 20.84 6.52
CA ASN A 79 -28.14 21.84 7.52
C ASN A 79 -27.06 22.00 8.60
N THR A 80 -26.30 20.94 8.87
CA THR A 80 -25.25 20.90 9.90
C THR A 80 -23.91 20.38 9.35
N ASN A 81 -22.81 20.86 9.92
CA ASN A 81 -21.46 20.38 9.58
C ASN A 81 -21.28 18.87 9.85
N ASP A 82 -22.00 18.29 10.81
CA ASP A 82 -21.89 16.87 11.15
C ASP A 82 -22.62 15.99 10.13
N GLU A 83 -23.80 16.39 9.65
CA GLU A 83 -24.50 15.74 8.53
C GLU A 83 -23.63 15.72 7.26
N MET A 84 -22.94 16.84 7.01
CA MET A 84 -22.00 16.95 5.89
C MET A 84 -20.83 15.97 6.04
N LYS A 85 -20.23 15.86 7.23
CA LYS A 85 -19.14 14.90 7.50
C LYS A 85 -19.61 13.46 7.33
N GLU A 86 -20.77 13.10 7.89
CA GLU A 86 -21.33 11.75 7.78
C GLU A 86 -21.59 11.37 6.31
N TRP A 87 -22.10 12.32 5.51
CA TRP A 87 -22.28 12.12 4.09
C TRP A 87 -20.94 11.92 3.35
N TYR A 88 -19.91 12.71 3.67
CA TYR A 88 -18.58 12.50 3.08
C TYR A 88 -17.99 11.13 3.44
N PHE A 89 -18.03 10.74 4.71
CA PHE A 89 -17.49 9.44 5.14
C PHE A 89 -18.23 8.26 4.50
N SER A 90 -19.55 8.30 4.44
CA SER A 90 -20.34 7.24 3.79
C SER A 90 -20.08 7.17 2.28
N THR A 91 -19.92 8.33 1.63
CA THR A 91 -19.57 8.39 0.20
C THR A 91 -18.20 7.77 -0.07
N VAL A 92 -17.19 8.16 0.69
CA VAL A 92 -15.83 7.60 0.58
C VAL A 92 -15.85 6.10 0.87
N GLU A 93 -16.61 5.64 1.86
CA GLU A 93 -16.74 4.23 2.19
C GLU A 93 -17.29 3.41 1.01
N ILE A 94 -18.30 3.94 0.29
CA ILE A 94 -18.84 3.30 -0.91
C ILE A 94 -17.77 3.19 -2.01
N ILE A 95 -17.05 4.27 -2.29
CA ILE A 95 -15.99 4.30 -3.31
C ILE A 95 -14.88 3.30 -2.96
N VAL A 96 -14.43 3.29 -1.71
CA VAL A 96 -13.39 2.36 -1.23
C VAL A 96 -13.89 0.92 -1.32
N LYS A 97 -15.14 0.62 -0.97
CA LYS A 97 -15.75 -0.72 -1.14
C LYS A 97 -15.84 -1.16 -2.59
N GLN A 98 -16.05 -0.23 -3.52
CA GLN A 98 -16.20 -0.54 -4.94
C GLN A 98 -14.84 -0.78 -5.62
N HIS A 99 -13.84 0.06 -5.34
CA HIS A 99 -12.58 0.08 -6.10
C HIS A 99 -11.36 -0.50 -5.36
N VAL A 100 -11.36 -0.47 -4.02
CA VAL A 100 -10.18 -0.82 -3.20
C VAL A 100 -10.33 -2.19 -2.55
N PHE A 101 -11.49 -2.45 -1.95
CA PHE A 101 -11.82 -3.78 -1.46
C PHE A 101 -12.27 -4.62 -2.65
N LEU A 102 -11.36 -5.46 -3.15
CA LEU A 102 -11.72 -6.55 -4.04
C LEU A 102 -12.93 -7.27 -3.44
N GLN A 103 -14.09 -7.17 -4.09
CA GLN A 103 -15.09 -8.22 -3.99
C GLN A 103 -14.32 -9.48 -4.34
N THR A 104 -14.07 -10.30 -3.33
CA THR A 104 -13.44 -11.58 -3.49
C THR A 104 -14.09 -12.22 -4.69
N ILE A 105 -13.29 -12.48 -5.73
CA ILE A 105 -13.54 -13.61 -6.61
C ILE A 105 -13.93 -14.73 -5.64
N THR A 106 -15.23 -14.99 -5.56
CA THR A 106 -15.77 -16.07 -4.76
C THR A 106 -15.50 -17.34 -5.55
N THR A 107 -14.23 -17.67 -5.73
CA THR A 107 -13.82 -19.03 -6.07
C THR A 107 -13.77 -19.76 -4.74
N GLY A 108 -14.94 -20.22 -4.26
CA GLY A 108 -15.00 -21.26 -3.25
C GLY A 108 -15.78 -21.01 -1.96
N ALA A 109 -16.76 -20.08 -1.88
CA ALA A 109 -17.74 -20.07 -0.78
C ALA A 109 -18.97 -19.17 -1.06
N LYS A 110 -19.69 -19.38 -2.16
CA LYS A 110 -21.12 -19.02 -2.19
C LYS A 110 -21.87 -20.33 -2.03
N GLN A 111 -22.48 -20.53 -0.85
CA GLN A 111 -23.71 -21.32 -0.76
C GLN A 111 -24.70 -20.66 -1.73
N GLN A 112 -24.79 -21.20 -2.95
CA GLN A 112 -25.89 -20.89 -3.84
C GLN A 112 -26.97 -21.91 -3.52
N MET A 113 -28.10 -21.44 -2.98
CA MET A 113 -29.37 -22.09 -3.25
C MET A 113 -29.54 -21.99 -4.77
N LEU A 114 -29.39 -23.13 -5.44
CA LEU A 114 -29.57 -23.25 -6.88
C LEU A 114 -31.00 -23.71 -7.14
N GLU A 115 -31.84 -22.84 -7.69
CA GLU A 115 -32.91 -23.30 -8.58
C GLU A 115 -32.23 -23.80 -9.86
N VAL A 116 -32.26 -25.12 -10.08
CA VAL A 116 -31.66 -25.76 -11.25
C VAL A 116 -32.80 -26.26 -12.15
N ASP A 117 -33.09 -25.51 -13.19
CA ASP A 117 -33.75 -26.04 -14.37
C ASP A 117 -32.69 -26.78 -15.20
N GLY A 118 -32.51 -28.07 -14.93
CA GLY A 118 -31.42 -28.88 -15.48
C GLY A 118 -31.90 -30.23 -15.96
N GLN A 119 -31.80 -30.47 -17.27
CA GLN A 119 -32.03 -31.77 -17.90
C GLN A 119 -31.24 -32.88 -17.16
N CYS A 120 -31.98 -33.82 -16.58
CA CYS A 120 -31.44 -34.98 -15.87
C CYS A 120 -31.44 -36.21 -16.78
N PHE A 121 -30.32 -36.93 -16.87
CA PHE A 121 -30.28 -38.24 -17.50
C PHE A 121 -30.46 -39.31 -16.42
N ARG A 122 -31.52 -40.13 -16.57
CA ARG A 122 -31.80 -41.29 -15.72
C ARG A 122 -31.26 -42.53 -16.41
N LEU A 123 -30.27 -43.18 -15.81
CA LEU A 123 -29.80 -44.50 -16.25
C LEU A 123 -30.40 -45.55 -15.32
N VAL A 124 -31.19 -46.47 -15.89
CA VAL A 124 -31.73 -47.64 -15.19
C VAL A 124 -30.75 -48.78 -15.42
N LEU A 125 -30.17 -49.32 -14.34
CA LEU A 125 -29.34 -50.53 -14.41
C LEU A 125 -30.24 -51.77 -14.43
N GLU A 126 -29.74 -52.90 -14.94
CA GLU A 126 -30.50 -54.16 -15.08
C GLU A 126 -31.09 -54.69 -13.75
N ASN A 127 -30.55 -54.25 -12.61
CA ASN A 127 -31.03 -54.61 -11.27
C ASN A 127 -32.14 -53.68 -10.75
N GLY A 128 -32.76 -52.87 -11.62
CA GLY A 128 -33.87 -51.98 -11.30
C GLY A 128 -33.50 -50.69 -10.54
N LYS A 129 -32.21 -50.50 -10.20
CA LYS A 129 -31.73 -49.28 -9.52
C LYS A 129 -31.46 -48.17 -10.55
N THR A 130 -31.94 -46.96 -10.25
CA THR A 130 -31.76 -45.79 -11.10
C THR A 130 -30.67 -44.86 -10.55
N ILE A 131 -29.74 -44.45 -11.40
CA ILE A 131 -28.74 -43.43 -11.10
C ILE A 131 -29.07 -42.18 -11.92
N THR A 132 -29.22 -41.05 -11.24
CA THR A 132 -29.45 -39.74 -11.86
C THR A 132 -28.11 -39.01 -11.95
N LEU A 133 -27.63 -38.76 -13.17
CA LEU A 133 -26.39 -38.02 -13.40
C LEU A 133 -26.72 -36.55 -13.76
N MET A 134 -26.26 -35.62 -12.94
CA MET A 134 -26.34 -34.19 -13.22
C MET A 134 -25.12 -33.74 -14.03
N LYS A 135 -25.34 -33.21 -15.24
CA LYS A 135 -24.26 -32.63 -16.05
C LYS A 135 -23.84 -31.30 -15.42
N LYS A 136 -22.61 -31.23 -14.88
CA LYS A 136 -22.02 -29.97 -14.41
C LYS A 136 -21.70 -29.09 -15.62
N THR A 137 -22.58 -28.14 -15.93
CA THR A 137 -22.29 -27.12 -16.92
C THR A 137 -21.27 -26.15 -16.32
N ILE A 138 -20.02 -26.22 -16.78
CA ILE A 138 -19.01 -25.21 -16.46
C ILE A 138 -19.46 -23.93 -17.17
N SER A 139 -20.09 -23.01 -16.43
CA SER A 139 -20.33 -21.67 -16.94
C SER A 139 -18.97 -21.01 -17.21
N LYS A 140 -18.76 -20.54 -18.44
CA LYS A 140 -17.61 -19.70 -18.76
C LYS A 140 -17.72 -18.46 -17.87
N SER A 141 -16.84 -18.31 -16.88
CA SER A 141 -16.74 -17.05 -16.14
C SER A 141 -16.40 -15.95 -17.15
N LYS A 142 -17.13 -14.82 -17.10
CA LYS A 142 -16.78 -13.63 -17.88
C LYS A 142 -15.29 -13.33 -17.59
N LYS A 143 -14.44 -13.29 -18.62
CA LYS A 143 -13.07 -12.79 -18.48
C LYS A 143 -13.18 -11.39 -17.87
N GLY A 144 -12.75 -11.24 -16.61
CA GLY A 144 -12.75 -9.94 -15.94
C GLY A 144 -11.88 -8.95 -16.72
N ASP A 145 -12.29 -7.69 -16.74
CA ASP A 145 -11.53 -6.64 -17.41
C ASP A 145 -10.13 -6.54 -16.77
N LYS A 146 -9.09 -6.75 -17.59
CA LYS A 146 -7.71 -6.71 -17.13
C LYS A 146 -7.27 -5.29 -16.78
N ILE A 147 -7.84 -4.27 -17.43
CA ILE A 147 -7.47 -2.87 -17.23
C ILE A 147 -8.04 -2.36 -15.91
N SER A 148 -9.35 -2.55 -15.68
CA SER A 148 -9.98 -2.22 -14.39
C SER A 148 -9.32 -2.94 -13.21
N ASN A 149 -9.01 -4.24 -13.36
CA ASN A 149 -8.31 -5.00 -12.31
C ASN A 149 -6.92 -4.43 -11.99
N TYR A 150 -6.18 -3.99 -13.00
CA TYR A 150 -4.88 -3.36 -12.80
C TYR A 150 -5.01 -2.00 -12.10
N GLY A 151 -5.99 -1.18 -12.49
CA GLY A 151 -6.28 0.10 -11.82
C GLY A 151 -6.65 -0.08 -10.34
N ASN A 152 -7.51 -1.05 -10.04
CA ASN A 152 -7.87 -1.39 -8.67
C ASN A 152 -6.66 -1.88 -7.86
N GLN A 153 -5.75 -2.64 -8.47
CA GLN A 153 -4.50 -3.04 -7.82
C GLN A 153 -3.57 -1.86 -7.53
N ILE A 154 -3.47 -0.89 -8.45
CA ILE A 154 -2.73 0.36 -8.22
C ILE A 154 -3.33 1.11 -7.04
N LEU A 155 -4.66 1.27 -6.99
CA LEU A 155 -5.34 1.95 -5.90
C LEU A 155 -5.12 1.25 -4.56
N GLN A 156 -5.28 -0.07 -4.51
CA GLN A 156 -5.12 -0.85 -3.30
C GLN A 156 -3.69 -0.74 -2.74
N LEU A 157 -2.69 -0.90 -3.62
CA LEU A 157 -1.28 -0.84 -3.23
C LEU A 157 -0.81 0.60 -2.98
N GLY A 158 -1.38 1.56 -3.71
CA GLY A 158 -1.18 3.01 -3.59
C GLY A 158 -1.65 3.53 -2.24
N LEU A 159 -2.89 3.23 -1.87
CA LEU A 159 -3.47 3.63 -0.59
C LEU A 159 -2.72 2.96 0.57
N LEU A 160 -2.40 1.67 0.47
CA LEU A 160 -1.57 0.99 1.47
C LEU A 160 -0.21 1.67 1.63
N PHE A 161 0.45 2.02 0.52
CA PHE A 161 1.76 2.68 0.57
C PHE A 161 1.67 4.08 1.16
N LYS A 162 0.63 4.85 0.83
CA LYS A 162 0.37 6.17 1.42
C LYS A 162 0.13 6.07 2.94
N ASP A 163 -0.66 5.10 3.39
CA ASP A 163 -0.92 4.90 4.84
C ASP A 163 0.32 4.41 5.58
N LEU A 164 1.19 3.60 4.94
CA LEU A 164 2.50 3.25 5.50
C LEU A 164 3.44 4.46 5.64
N ILE A 165 3.40 5.41 4.69
CA ILE A 165 4.16 6.65 4.81
C ILE A 165 3.58 7.53 5.92
N ASP A 166 2.26 7.67 5.97
CA ASP A 166 1.58 8.46 7.00
C ASP A 166 1.83 7.91 8.41
N MET A 167 1.84 6.58 8.57
CA MET A 167 2.22 5.90 9.81
C MET A 167 3.63 6.28 10.27
N ILE A 168 4.57 6.56 9.38
CA ILE A 168 5.92 7.00 9.78
C ILE A 168 5.86 8.36 10.47
N HIS A 169 5.04 9.28 9.97
CA HIS A 169 4.92 10.62 10.52
C HIS A 169 4.06 10.66 11.79
N MET A 170 3.03 9.81 11.84
CA MET A 170 2.08 9.66 12.95
C MET A 170 2.04 8.19 13.41
N PRO A 171 3.06 7.72 14.16
CA PRO A 171 3.16 6.33 14.56
C PRO A 171 2.08 5.97 15.58
N GLU A 172 1.24 5.01 15.22
CA GLU A 172 0.22 4.43 16.10
C GLU A 172 0.34 2.91 15.99
N ARG A 173 0.62 2.24 17.11
CA ARG A 173 0.97 0.81 17.10
C ARG A 173 -0.14 -0.09 16.54
N VAL A 174 -1.39 0.15 16.92
CA VAL A 174 -2.52 -0.70 16.49
C VAL A 174 -2.75 -0.55 14.98
N ARG A 175 -2.71 0.68 14.45
CA ARG A 175 -2.67 0.93 13.00
C ARG A 175 -1.46 0.27 12.33
N GLY A 176 -0.26 0.49 12.85
CA GLY A 176 0.97 -0.04 12.25
C GLY A 176 0.99 -1.57 12.14
N ILE A 177 0.55 -2.29 13.18
CA ILE A 177 0.45 -3.76 13.14
C ILE A 177 -0.53 -4.22 12.06
N ARG A 178 -1.67 -3.54 11.87
CA ARG A 178 -2.64 -3.86 10.80
C ARG A 178 -2.03 -3.65 9.42
N LEU A 179 -1.34 -2.52 9.21
CA LEU A 179 -0.69 -2.21 7.95
C LEU A 179 0.45 -3.18 7.62
N LEU A 180 1.25 -3.56 8.61
CA LEU A 180 2.34 -4.52 8.45
C LEU A 180 1.80 -5.91 8.09
N LYS A 181 0.70 -6.37 8.73
CA LYS A 181 0.04 -7.64 8.34
C LYS A 181 -0.41 -7.61 6.88
N LEU A 182 -1.01 -6.50 6.44
CA LEU A 182 -1.44 -6.33 5.05
C LEU A 182 -0.24 -6.31 4.09
N ALA A 183 0.79 -5.53 4.41
CA ALA A 183 2.03 -5.45 3.62
C ALA A 183 2.73 -6.81 3.50
N MET A 184 2.78 -7.59 4.59
CA MET A 184 3.36 -8.94 4.61
C MET A 184 2.68 -9.87 3.60
N MET A 185 1.34 -9.80 3.46
CA MET A 185 0.62 -10.61 2.48
C MET A 185 1.06 -10.26 1.05
N TYR A 186 1.19 -8.97 0.73
CA TYR A 186 1.73 -8.56 -0.56
C TYR A 186 3.16 -9.06 -0.77
N PHE A 187 4.05 -8.87 0.21
CA PHE A 187 5.44 -9.33 0.11
C PHE A 187 5.56 -10.85 -0.06
N LYS A 188 4.66 -11.64 0.54
CA LYS A 188 4.66 -13.09 0.41
C LYS A 188 4.21 -13.54 -0.99
N VAL A 189 3.20 -12.88 -1.57
CA VAL A 189 2.72 -13.21 -2.92
C VAL A 189 3.81 -13.00 -3.97
N TYR A 190 4.66 -11.99 -3.77
CA TYR A 190 5.80 -11.72 -4.65
C TYR A 190 7.07 -12.41 -4.14
N ASN A 191 7.40 -13.58 -4.66
CA ASN A 191 8.53 -14.43 -4.23
C ASN A 191 9.86 -13.68 -3.99
N ASN A 192 10.17 -12.68 -4.82
CA ASN A 192 11.41 -11.89 -4.73
C ASN A 192 11.47 -10.97 -3.50
N LEU A 193 10.35 -10.71 -2.82
CA LEU A 193 10.24 -9.84 -1.65
C LEU A 193 9.96 -10.61 -0.35
N SER A 194 10.03 -11.94 -0.39
CA SER A 194 9.81 -12.84 0.75
C SER A 194 10.69 -12.52 1.97
N LYS A 195 11.90 -11.97 1.76
CA LYS A 195 12.78 -11.51 2.84
C LYS A 195 12.11 -10.42 3.71
N TYR A 196 11.44 -9.46 3.08
CA TYR A 196 10.70 -8.42 3.80
C TYR A 196 9.47 -8.98 4.52
N ALA A 197 8.81 -9.99 3.93
CA ALA A 197 7.72 -10.69 4.61
C ALA A 197 8.21 -11.41 5.87
N LEU A 198 9.39 -12.03 5.83
CA LEU A 198 10.00 -12.69 6.99
C LEU A 198 10.37 -11.71 8.09
N GLU A 199 10.97 -10.57 7.76
CA GLU A 199 11.29 -9.54 8.77
C GLU A 199 10.02 -8.97 9.41
N ILE A 200 8.97 -8.73 8.62
CA ILE A 200 7.68 -8.30 9.17
C ILE A 200 7.07 -9.38 10.05
N LEU A 201 7.12 -10.65 9.64
CA LEU A 201 6.64 -11.76 10.46
C LEU A 201 7.38 -11.81 11.80
N ARG A 202 8.71 -11.65 11.79
CA ARG A 202 9.53 -11.62 12.99
C ARG A 202 9.13 -10.47 13.91
N LEU A 203 8.97 -9.26 13.37
CA LEU A 203 8.49 -8.10 14.12
C LEU A 203 7.10 -8.38 14.72
N LEU A 204 6.17 -8.95 13.94
CA LEU A 204 4.83 -9.28 14.42
C LEU A 204 4.86 -10.32 15.55
N VAL A 205 5.75 -11.31 15.50
CA VAL A 205 5.94 -12.30 16.56
C VAL A 205 6.44 -11.62 17.84
N HIS A 206 7.42 -10.73 17.74
CA HIS A 206 7.89 -9.96 18.90
C HIS A 206 6.77 -9.12 19.50
N GLN A 207 6.02 -8.43 18.65
CA GLN A 207 4.96 -7.51 19.04
C GLN A 207 3.73 -8.20 19.66
N LEU A 208 3.38 -9.40 19.21
CA LEU A 208 2.14 -10.07 19.60
C LEU A 208 2.34 -11.25 20.57
N CYS A 209 3.51 -11.88 20.57
CA CYS A 209 3.71 -13.17 21.26
C CYS A 209 4.90 -13.17 22.22
N THR A 210 6.01 -12.51 21.90
CA THR A 210 7.26 -12.65 22.68
C THR A 210 7.45 -11.57 23.73
N LEU A 211 7.17 -10.31 23.41
CA LEU A 211 7.42 -9.19 24.31
C LEU A 211 6.21 -8.92 25.22
N SER A 212 6.49 -8.35 26.41
CA SER A 212 5.45 -7.75 27.23
C SER A 212 4.83 -6.55 26.53
N GLU A 213 3.65 -6.12 26.95
CA GLU A 213 2.97 -4.96 26.35
C GLU A 213 3.89 -3.73 26.34
N LYS A 214 4.55 -3.44 27.46
CA LYS A 214 5.53 -2.36 27.58
C LYS A 214 6.68 -2.52 26.59
N GLY A 215 7.33 -3.69 26.56
CA GLY A 215 8.46 -3.94 25.67
C GLY A 215 8.07 -3.87 24.19
N SER A 216 6.86 -4.33 23.85
CA SER A 216 6.34 -4.24 22.48
C SER A 216 6.11 -2.79 22.04
N ASN A 217 5.58 -1.94 22.94
CA ASN A 217 5.40 -0.53 22.67
C ASN A 217 6.77 0.15 22.48
N GLU A 218 7.72 -0.10 23.37
CA GLU A 218 9.08 0.46 23.28
C GLU A 218 9.77 0.05 21.97
N GLU A 219 9.74 -1.24 21.60
CA GLU A 219 10.30 -1.72 20.33
C GLU A 219 9.60 -1.05 19.14
N PHE A 220 8.27 -0.94 19.15
CA PHE A 220 7.53 -0.34 18.03
C PHE A 220 7.88 1.14 17.85
N TYR A 221 7.82 1.92 18.91
CA TYR A 221 8.11 3.35 18.86
C TYR A 221 9.59 3.65 18.64
N SER A 222 10.50 2.72 19.01
CA SER A 222 11.94 2.87 18.72
C SER A 222 12.28 2.91 17.23
N MET A 223 11.38 2.44 16.37
CA MET A 223 11.54 2.52 14.91
C MET A 223 11.44 3.96 14.37
N PHE A 224 10.95 4.91 15.17
CA PHE A 224 10.70 6.29 14.76
C PHE A 224 11.43 7.27 15.67
N VAL A 225 11.89 8.38 15.11
CA VAL A 225 12.54 9.47 15.84
C VAL A 225 11.82 10.77 15.53
N ASN A 226 11.37 11.46 16.57
CA ASN A 226 10.81 12.80 16.43
C ASN A 226 11.94 13.81 16.28
N THR A 227 12.02 14.48 15.13
CA THR A 227 13.10 15.46 14.87
C THR A 227 12.68 16.90 15.17
N GLY A 228 11.38 17.20 15.11
CA GLY A 228 10.87 18.56 15.27
C GLY A 228 10.31 18.88 16.65
N GLY A 229 10.16 17.88 17.53
CA GLY A 229 9.46 17.99 18.81
C GLY A 229 7.97 18.33 18.67
N LYS A 230 7.45 18.30 17.43
CA LYS A 230 6.06 18.62 17.09
C LYS A 230 5.33 17.36 16.64
N PHE A 231 4.01 17.41 16.67
CA PHE A 231 3.18 16.44 15.99
C PHE A 231 3.56 16.37 14.49
N ASP A 232 3.49 15.19 13.87
CA ASP A 232 3.78 14.97 12.45
C ASP A 232 5.26 15.15 11.99
N THR A 233 6.21 15.19 12.92
CA THR A 233 7.64 15.41 12.61
C THR A 233 8.54 14.18 12.86
N HIS A 234 7.94 12.99 12.87
CA HIS A 234 8.64 11.73 12.98
C HIS A 234 9.30 11.33 11.66
N ILE A 235 10.48 10.72 11.76
CA ILE A 235 11.17 10.05 10.66
C ILE A 235 11.58 8.65 11.09
N PRO A 236 11.86 7.73 10.15
CA PRO A 236 12.39 6.42 10.49
C PRO A 236 13.75 6.55 11.19
N ALA A 237 13.98 5.75 12.24
CA ALA A 237 15.23 5.73 12.99
C ALA A 237 16.44 5.43 12.07
N ASP A 238 16.25 4.57 11.08
CA ASP A 238 17.27 4.26 10.06
C ASP A 238 17.66 5.50 9.23
N ARG A 239 16.67 6.27 8.77
CA ARG A 239 16.90 7.53 8.05
C ARG A 239 17.62 8.57 8.94
N ARG A 240 17.27 8.62 10.23
CA ARG A 240 17.99 9.46 11.19
C ARG A 240 19.46 9.05 11.30
N MET A 241 19.72 7.75 11.38
CA MET A 241 21.09 7.20 11.43
C MET A 241 21.88 7.57 10.17
N GLU A 242 21.27 7.49 8.98
CA GLU A 242 21.91 7.90 7.73
C GLU A 242 22.34 9.38 7.77
N TYR A 243 21.46 10.28 8.25
CA TYR A 243 21.79 11.69 8.41
C TYR A 243 22.95 11.91 9.38
N LEU A 244 22.97 11.21 10.51
CA LEU A 244 24.05 11.29 11.49
C LEU A 244 25.38 10.83 10.88
N VAL A 245 25.37 9.70 10.16
CA VAL A 245 26.57 9.19 9.48
C VAL A 245 27.07 10.18 8.43
N LYS A 246 26.17 10.78 7.66
CA LYS A 246 26.51 11.77 6.64
C LYS A 246 27.14 13.03 7.26
N GLU A 247 26.59 13.51 8.36
CA GLU A 247 27.10 14.67 9.13
C GLU A 247 28.51 14.37 9.68
N VAL A 248 28.70 13.21 10.32
CA VAL A 248 30.02 12.78 10.82
C VAL A 248 31.05 12.69 9.69
N LYS A 249 30.68 12.06 8.57
CA LYS A 249 31.55 11.98 7.38
C LYS A 249 31.92 13.36 6.84
N GLN A 250 30.98 14.31 6.82
CA GLN A 250 31.26 15.69 6.43
C GLN A 250 32.24 16.35 7.40
N HIS A 251 32.04 16.23 8.72
CA HIS A 251 32.99 16.80 9.69
C HIS A 251 34.40 16.23 9.53
N VAL A 252 34.52 14.91 9.37
CA VAL A 252 35.82 14.26 9.10
C VAL A 252 36.43 14.74 7.80
N LYS A 253 35.63 14.97 6.75
CA LYS A 253 36.11 15.55 5.48
C LYS A 253 36.70 16.95 5.68
N HIS A 254 36.05 17.80 6.48
CA HIS A 254 36.52 19.16 6.79
C HIS A 254 37.74 19.20 7.72
N MET A 255 38.22 18.07 8.23
CA MET A 255 39.47 18.00 9.03
C MET A 255 40.73 18.03 8.17
N TYR A 256 40.62 17.87 6.85
CA TYR A 256 41.77 17.86 5.92
C TYR A 256 42.91 16.96 6.40
N SER A 257 44.09 17.51 6.65
CA SER A 257 45.29 16.79 7.15
C SER A 257 45.26 16.52 8.65
N ASN A 258 44.37 17.15 9.42
CA ASN A 258 44.28 17.02 10.87
C ASN A 258 43.49 15.78 11.34
N LYS A 259 43.47 14.72 10.52
CA LYS A 259 42.79 13.45 10.79
C LYS A 259 43.68 12.54 11.65
N THR A 260 43.84 12.87 12.91
CA THR A 260 44.42 11.96 13.91
C THR A 260 43.29 11.22 14.63
N GLU A 261 43.56 10.02 15.14
CA GLU A 261 42.55 9.24 15.89
C GLU A 261 42.01 10.03 17.10
N GLU A 262 42.88 10.77 17.78
CA GLU A 262 42.52 11.63 18.91
C GLU A 262 41.60 12.79 18.51
N ASN A 263 41.86 13.45 17.37
CA ASN A 263 41.01 14.55 16.91
C ASN A 263 39.65 14.04 16.41
N ILE A 264 39.62 12.86 15.80
CA ILE A 264 38.37 12.22 15.38
C ILE A 264 37.54 11.81 16.59
N SER A 265 38.15 11.17 17.59
CA SER A 265 37.45 10.75 18.81
C SER A 265 36.88 11.95 19.57
N ASN A 266 37.69 12.99 19.82
CA ASN A 266 37.26 14.21 20.51
C ASN A 266 36.06 14.88 19.81
N ARG A 267 36.03 14.90 18.47
CA ARG A 267 34.95 15.51 17.70
C ARG A 267 33.66 14.67 17.72
N ILE A 268 33.78 13.34 17.72
CA ILE A 268 32.64 12.42 17.89
C ILE A 268 32.05 12.53 19.31
N TYR A 269 32.90 12.65 20.35
CA TYR A 269 32.46 12.84 21.73
C TYR A 269 31.72 14.17 21.93
N LEU A 270 32.21 15.27 21.32
CA LEU A 270 31.53 16.57 21.38
C LEU A 270 30.14 16.53 20.72
N ASN A 271 30.03 15.86 19.57
CA ASN A 271 28.74 15.70 18.89
C ASN A 271 27.77 14.83 19.68
N SER A 272 28.22 13.70 20.25
CA SER A 272 27.35 12.84 21.08
C SER A 272 26.79 13.52 22.33
N ARG A 273 27.46 14.53 22.89
CA ARG A 273 26.93 15.37 23.97
C ARG A 273 25.81 16.32 23.51
N ASN A 274 25.91 16.87 22.31
CA ASN A 274 24.85 17.70 21.73
C ASN A 274 23.62 16.86 21.33
N PHE A 275 23.81 15.58 21.00
CA PHE A 275 22.71 14.68 20.66
C PHE A 275 21.86 14.20 21.86
N ARG A 276 22.36 14.28 23.10
CA ARG A 276 21.57 13.95 24.31
C ARG A 276 20.62 15.07 24.79
N LYS A 277 20.62 16.21 24.10
CA LYS A 277 19.79 17.38 24.47
C LYS A 277 18.43 17.43 23.75
N PHE A 278 18.07 16.38 23.01
CA PHE A 278 16.80 16.26 22.30
C PHE A 278 16.11 14.94 22.69
#